data_AF-A0AAN7PAT2-F1
#
_entry.id   AF-A0AAN7PAT2-F1
#
_cell.length_a   1.000
_cell.length_b   1.000
_cell.length_c   1.000
_cell.angle_alpha   90.00
_cell.angle_beta   90.00
_cell.angle_gamma   90.00
#
_symmetry.space_group_name_H-M   'P 1'
#
loop_
_entity.id
_entity.type
_entity.pdbx_description
1 polymer ?
#
loop_
_entity_poly.entity_id
_entity_poly.type
_entity_poly.pdbx_seq_one_letter_code
_entity_poly.pdbx_strand_id
1 'polypeptide(L)'
;MHSSARTSARSAARINAETRMVQRREREYNHQVKWNNQVRYYKSCEKLANKFDDWTSPRYYETSNKKINDDKKKRQHQETLEKRQEKLKKLLDEDDRSFQIELMVRNRQSYLKKPEVPVEVLKEINSDLKLQEEERRKHEAELALYHQWRNNNPIVRYHERKRSLKDLKLSWLDQQIEKRLERERAEEECRKQVEEKKKWIEEEKKKEAELLKQVAEKKEKLQHDLSKQIEELQIRETESARLLEEEEEEAKKLFELNQLENERLEIERKSKQREIALENLKMHKLRLKRNAENVRENIESEKVLVNRLLELEIADKIEDERKKNEVKMALKEFLGYARDQQDLEKKRQEHFDFVFDSEAKVVYEKQREVWVEEQKARQTLLRDVLDTVKDQINDKIRKNKDIQRRVLEERQNTLKMLEEYDTDMRKTEEEEARRKEQWKKEIELQVKEKKVKEAELKNKYLKQNDYELEMARKEEERLRREIVDLQRRQGPVRHARSRILF
;
A
#
# COMPACT_ATOMS: atom_id res chain seq x y z
N MET A 1 37.73 0.20 5.03
CA MET A 1 36.51 0.56 4.25
C MET A 1 35.17 0.13 4.88
N HIS A 2 35.09 -0.29 6.15
CA HIS A 2 33.82 -0.82 6.72
C HIS A 2 33.13 0.05 7.81
N SER A 3 33.64 1.25 8.14
CA SER A 3 33.04 2.11 9.19
C SER A 3 32.11 3.21 8.67
N SER A 4 32.22 3.61 7.39
CA SER A 4 31.45 4.74 6.83
C SER A 4 30.00 4.39 6.46
N ALA A 5 29.71 3.12 6.17
CA ALA A 5 28.34 2.69 5.81
C ALA A 5 27.38 2.63 7.04
N ARG A 6 27.90 2.43 8.26
CA ARG A 6 27.08 2.29 9.47
C ARG A 6 26.59 3.62 10.04
N THR A 7 27.29 4.72 9.80
CA THR A 7 26.88 6.07 10.26
C THR A 7 25.80 6.66 9.35
N SER A 8 25.87 6.43 8.04
CA SER A 8 24.82 6.83 7.07
C SER A 8 23.48 6.12 7.33
N ALA A 9 23.50 4.80 7.61
CA ALA A 9 22.29 4.04 7.92
C ALA A 9 21.59 4.49 9.22
N ARG A 10 22.34 4.92 10.24
CA ARG A 10 21.78 5.45 11.50
C ARG A 10 21.17 6.85 11.35
N SER A 11 21.76 7.71 10.51
CA SER A 11 21.19 9.01 10.14
C SER A 11 19.90 8.85 9.34
N ALA A 12 19.90 7.99 8.32
CA ALA A 12 18.71 7.68 7.53
C ALA A 12 17.59 7.04 8.38
N ALA A 13 17.92 6.16 9.33
CA ALA A 13 16.94 5.58 10.26
C ALA A 13 16.31 6.61 11.22
N ARG A 14 17.08 7.61 11.69
CA ARG A 14 16.55 8.72 12.50
C ARG A 14 15.69 9.67 11.67
N ILE A 15 16.14 10.04 10.46
CA ILE A 15 15.35 10.85 9.53
C ILE A 15 14.04 10.13 9.15
N ASN A 16 14.07 8.80 8.99
CA ASN A 16 12.88 7.98 8.77
C ASN A 16 11.96 7.88 10.00
N ALA A 17 12.51 7.91 11.21
CA ALA A 17 11.71 7.93 12.45
C ALA A 17 11.06 9.31 12.66
N GLU A 18 11.80 10.40 12.41
CA GLU A 18 11.31 11.77 12.50
C GLU A 18 10.23 12.05 11.46
N THR A 19 10.44 11.65 10.21
CA THR A 19 9.42 11.76 9.15
C THR A 19 8.16 10.96 9.46
N ARG A 20 8.27 9.75 10.03
CA ARG A 20 7.09 8.99 10.49
C ARG A 20 6.36 9.66 11.65
N MET A 21 7.09 10.27 12.60
CA MET A 21 6.49 11.05 13.68
C MET A 21 5.77 12.30 13.16
N VAL A 22 6.37 13.01 12.19
CA VAL A 22 5.74 14.16 11.53
C VAL A 22 4.49 13.73 10.78
N GLN A 23 4.55 12.67 9.97
CA GLN A 23 3.37 12.15 9.25
C GLN A 23 2.27 11.69 10.22
N ARG A 24 2.63 11.11 11.35
CA ARG A 24 1.66 10.73 12.39
C ARG A 24 0.99 11.97 12.99
N ARG A 25 1.77 12.99 13.35
CA ARG A 25 1.25 14.27 13.85
C ARG A 25 0.38 14.98 12.81
N GLU A 26 0.76 14.96 11.55
CA GLU A 26 -0.05 15.52 10.46
C GLU A 26 -1.35 14.76 10.25
N ARG A 27 -1.34 13.43 10.35
CA ARG A 27 -2.58 12.61 10.29
C ARG A 27 -3.49 12.90 11.47
N GLU A 28 -2.94 12.96 12.68
CA GLU A 28 -3.68 13.28 13.91
C GLU A 28 -4.24 14.72 13.84
N TYR A 29 -3.44 15.68 13.40
CA TYR A 29 -3.86 17.07 13.19
C TYR A 29 -4.95 17.18 12.12
N ASN A 30 -4.78 16.55 10.96
CA ASN A 30 -5.78 16.55 9.90
C ASN A 30 -7.07 15.86 10.33
N HIS A 31 -6.97 14.77 11.11
CA HIS A 31 -8.13 14.10 11.68
C HIS A 31 -8.85 15.02 12.67
N GLN A 32 -8.12 15.69 13.57
CA GLN A 32 -8.68 16.62 14.54
C GLN A 32 -9.32 17.85 13.87
N VAL A 33 -8.71 18.41 12.83
CA VAL A 33 -9.27 19.53 12.05
C VAL A 33 -10.55 19.10 11.34
N LYS A 34 -10.57 17.94 10.68
CA LYS A 34 -11.77 17.39 10.05
C LYS A 34 -12.88 17.14 11.06
N TRP A 35 -12.54 16.54 12.21
CA TRP A 35 -13.50 16.27 13.27
C TRP A 35 -14.07 17.56 13.87
N ASN A 36 -13.22 18.55 14.15
CA ASN A 36 -13.65 19.86 14.64
C ASN A 36 -14.56 20.59 13.65
N ASN A 37 -14.27 20.52 12.35
CA ASN A 37 -15.13 21.08 11.32
C ASN A 37 -16.48 20.37 11.25
N GLN A 38 -16.48 19.03 11.36
CA GLN A 38 -17.72 18.24 11.38
C GLN A 38 -18.57 18.54 12.64
N VAL A 39 -17.93 18.65 13.80
CA VAL A 39 -18.59 19.05 15.05
C VAL A 39 -19.17 20.46 14.94
N ARG A 40 -18.43 21.41 14.35
CA ARG A 40 -18.93 22.78 14.11
C ARG A 40 -20.13 22.78 13.16
N TYR A 41 -20.08 21.98 12.10
CA TYR A 41 -21.18 21.80 11.17
C TYR A 41 -22.42 21.27 11.89
N TYR A 42 -22.32 20.15 12.60
CA TYR A 42 -23.46 19.59 13.33
C TYR A 42 -23.99 20.50 14.45
N LYS A 43 -23.13 21.22 15.17
CA LYS A 43 -23.57 22.25 16.14
C LYS A 43 -24.34 23.39 15.47
N SER A 44 -23.98 23.76 14.24
CA SER A 44 -24.74 24.78 13.49
C SER A 44 -26.11 24.24 13.05
N CYS A 45 -26.17 22.98 12.62
CA CYS A 45 -27.41 22.30 12.29
C CYS A 45 -28.31 22.12 13.53
N GLU A 46 -27.75 21.75 14.67
CA GLU A 46 -28.45 21.61 15.95
C GLU A 46 -29.06 22.95 16.39
N LYS A 47 -28.32 24.06 16.26
CA LYS A 47 -28.87 25.40 16.52
C LYS A 47 -30.02 25.76 15.59
N LEU A 48 -29.95 25.37 14.33
CA LEU A 48 -31.03 25.61 13.35
C LEU A 48 -32.24 24.72 13.65
N ALA A 49 -32.01 23.45 13.99
CA ALA A 49 -33.04 22.50 14.39
C ALA A 49 -33.75 22.97 15.67
N ASN A 50 -33.01 23.37 16.70
CA ASN A 50 -33.60 23.88 17.95
C ASN A 50 -34.41 25.15 17.70
N LYS A 51 -33.95 26.07 16.85
CA LYS A 51 -34.74 27.26 16.47
C LYS A 51 -36.00 26.90 15.69
N PHE A 52 -35.90 25.90 14.82
CA PHE A 52 -37.04 25.40 14.06
C PHE A 52 -38.05 24.73 14.99
N ASP A 53 -37.59 23.90 15.92
CA ASP A 53 -38.42 23.28 16.96
C ASP A 53 -39.06 24.34 17.85
N ASP A 54 -38.32 25.38 18.24
CA ASP A 54 -38.87 26.51 18.99
C ASP A 54 -39.97 27.21 18.18
N TRP A 55 -39.75 27.55 16.90
CA TRP A 55 -40.73 28.22 16.06
C TRP A 55 -41.95 27.37 15.69
N THR A 56 -41.77 26.06 15.58
CA THR A 56 -42.85 25.13 15.28
C THR A 56 -43.54 24.60 16.55
N SER A 57 -42.92 24.80 17.72
CA SER A 57 -43.51 24.44 19.00
C SER A 57 -44.80 25.23 19.23
N PRO A 58 -45.89 24.57 19.62
CA PRO A 58 -47.11 25.23 20.08
C PRO A 58 -46.84 26.28 21.17
N ARG A 59 -45.82 26.08 22.01
CA ARG A 59 -45.43 27.01 23.08
C ARG A 59 -44.96 28.38 22.55
N TYR A 60 -44.32 28.43 21.39
CA TYR A 60 -43.89 29.71 20.80
C TYR A 60 -45.09 30.53 20.34
N TYR A 61 -46.05 29.90 19.68
CA TYR A 61 -47.30 30.56 19.30
C TYR A 61 -48.10 30.99 20.52
N GLU A 62 -48.17 30.17 21.58
CA GLU A 62 -48.83 30.56 22.83
C GLU A 62 -48.15 31.76 23.50
N THR A 63 -46.82 31.78 23.59
CA THR A 63 -46.08 32.89 24.21
C THR A 63 -46.14 34.17 23.37
N SER A 64 -46.07 34.05 22.04
CA SER A 64 -46.26 35.17 21.12
C SER A 64 -47.69 35.73 21.21
N ASN A 65 -48.70 34.87 21.17
CA ASN A 65 -50.11 35.28 21.32
C ASN A 65 -50.40 35.89 22.70
N LYS A 66 -49.77 35.39 23.77
CA LYS A 66 -49.84 36.00 25.10
C LYS A 66 -49.29 37.43 25.09
N LYS A 67 -48.10 37.65 24.51
CA LYS A 67 -47.53 39.01 24.38
C LYS A 67 -48.43 39.95 23.59
N ILE A 68 -48.97 39.48 22.45
CA ILE A 68 -49.90 40.25 21.62
C ILE A 68 -51.16 40.62 22.42
N ASN A 69 -51.71 39.67 23.19
CA ASN A 69 -52.89 39.90 24.02
C ASN A 69 -52.61 40.87 25.16
N ASP A 70 -51.44 40.78 25.80
CA ASP A 70 -51.04 41.69 26.88
C ASP A 70 -50.86 43.12 26.35
N ASP A 71 -50.24 43.28 25.18
CA ASP A 71 -50.11 44.60 24.53
C ASP A 71 -51.48 45.16 24.11
N LYS A 72 -52.41 44.30 23.66
CA LYS A 72 -53.79 44.71 23.38
C LYS A 72 -54.51 45.19 24.64
N LYS A 73 -54.34 44.50 25.78
CA LYS A 73 -54.88 44.92 27.08
C LYS A 73 -54.28 46.24 27.57
N LYS A 74 -52.97 46.44 27.39
CA LYS A 74 -52.29 47.71 27.74
C LYS A 74 -52.85 48.87 26.93
N ARG A 75 -53.04 48.69 25.61
CA ARG A 75 -53.67 49.71 24.75
C ARG A 75 -55.08 50.04 25.20
N GLN A 76 -55.91 49.03 25.47
CA GLN A 76 -57.27 49.24 26.01
C GLN A 76 -57.25 49.99 27.34
N HIS A 77 -56.31 49.66 28.23
CA HIS A 77 -56.17 50.37 29.50
C HIS A 77 -55.78 51.84 29.30
N GLN A 78 -54.83 52.13 28.41
CA GLN A 78 -54.46 53.51 28.04
C GLN A 78 -55.67 54.28 27.51
N GLU A 79 -56.43 53.72 26.57
CA GLU A 79 -57.65 54.35 26.04
C GLU A 79 -58.69 54.62 27.14
N THR A 80 -58.85 53.71 28.11
CA THR A 80 -59.76 53.95 29.25
C THR A 80 -59.26 55.05 30.18
N LEU A 81 -57.94 55.16 30.35
CA LEU A 81 -57.30 56.15 31.20
C LEU A 81 -57.39 57.55 30.56
N GLU A 82 -57.15 57.66 29.26
CA GLU A 82 -57.33 58.90 28.48
C GLU A 82 -58.79 59.39 28.57
N LYS A 83 -59.77 58.51 28.35
CA LYS A 83 -61.20 58.86 28.51
C LYS A 83 -61.53 59.34 29.93
N ARG A 84 -60.87 58.79 30.96
CA ARG A 84 -61.04 59.24 32.34
C ARG A 84 -60.40 60.61 32.58
N GLN A 85 -59.20 60.83 32.06
CA GLN A 85 -58.52 62.12 32.14
C GLN A 85 -59.32 63.23 31.46
N GLU A 86 -59.92 62.96 30.29
CA GLU A 86 -60.80 63.91 29.62
C GLU A 86 -62.05 64.25 30.44
N LYS A 87 -62.66 63.26 31.10
CA LYS A 87 -63.81 63.50 32.00
C LYS A 87 -63.43 64.35 33.21
N LEU A 88 -62.29 64.06 33.83
CA LEU A 88 -61.79 64.82 34.98
C LEU A 88 -61.47 66.26 34.60
N LYS A 89 -60.89 66.49 33.41
CA LYS A 89 -60.62 67.83 32.89
C LYS A 89 -61.92 68.64 32.76
N LYS A 90 -62.99 68.03 32.25
CA LYS A 90 -64.31 68.69 32.16
C LYS A 90 -64.90 69.08 33.51
N LEU A 91 -64.81 68.19 34.51
CA LEU A 91 -65.27 68.49 35.88
C LEU A 91 -64.49 69.66 36.49
N LEU A 92 -63.18 69.68 36.30
CA LEU A 92 -62.33 70.77 36.80
C LEU A 92 -62.73 72.12 36.16
N ASP A 93 -62.96 72.13 34.84
CA ASP A 93 -63.41 73.33 34.12
C ASP A 93 -64.80 73.83 34.60
N GLU A 94 -65.66 72.93 35.09
CA GLU A 94 -66.98 73.27 35.65
C GLU A 94 -66.86 73.89 37.06
N ASP A 95 -66.03 73.29 37.92
CA ASP A 95 -65.77 73.79 39.27
C ASP A 95 -65.19 75.22 39.23
N ASP A 96 -64.20 75.46 38.36
CA ASP A 96 -63.59 76.78 38.20
C ASP A 96 -64.60 77.87 37.80
N ARG A 97 -65.59 77.54 36.97
CA ARG A 97 -66.66 78.48 36.58
C ARG A 97 -67.58 78.80 37.76
N SER A 98 -67.94 77.81 38.56
CA SER A 98 -68.83 77.99 39.71
C SER A 98 -68.20 78.92 40.76
N PHE A 99 -66.91 78.72 41.03
CA PHE A 99 -66.15 79.52 41.98
C PHE A 99 -66.08 81.01 41.57
N GLN A 100 -65.92 81.30 40.27
CA GLN A 100 -65.91 82.69 39.80
C GLN A 100 -67.25 83.42 40.03
N ILE A 101 -68.37 82.71 39.99
CA ILE A 101 -69.71 83.28 40.21
C ILE A 101 -69.89 83.70 41.68
N GLU A 102 -69.48 82.85 42.62
CA GLU A 102 -69.63 83.12 44.06
C GLU A 102 -68.88 84.38 44.51
N LEU A 103 -67.67 84.58 43.96
CA LEU A 103 -66.85 85.75 44.25
C LEU A 103 -67.53 87.08 43.84
N MET A 104 -68.30 87.07 42.74
CA MET A 104 -69.03 88.25 42.28
C MET A 104 -70.20 88.64 43.19
N VAL A 105 -70.86 87.68 43.86
CA VAL A 105 -72.03 87.94 44.71
C VAL A 105 -71.64 88.58 46.04
N ARG A 106 -70.58 88.06 46.67
CA ARG A 106 -70.14 88.53 48.00
C ARG A 106 -69.64 89.97 47.98
N ASN A 107 -69.00 90.39 46.89
CA ASN A 107 -68.49 91.76 46.74
C ASN A 107 -69.61 92.82 46.65
N ARG A 108 -70.87 92.44 46.38
CA ARG A 108 -71.99 93.39 46.27
C ARG A 108 -72.68 93.74 47.60
N GLN A 109 -72.51 92.95 48.66
CA GLN A 109 -73.33 93.05 49.88
C GLN A 109 -72.71 93.86 51.04
N SER A 110 -71.53 94.46 50.87
CA SER A 110 -70.77 95.07 51.98
C SER A 110 -71.01 96.57 52.25
N TYR A 111 -71.99 97.25 51.61
CA TYR A 111 -71.99 98.72 51.55
C TYR A 111 -73.07 99.52 52.33
N LEU A 112 -73.87 98.97 53.27
CA LEU A 112 -74.94 99.77 53.93
C LEU A 112 -75.00 99.68 55.47
N LYS A 113 -75.12 100.87 56.12
CA LYS A 113 -74.95 101.27 57.54
C LYS A 113 -76.18 101.05 58.46
N LYS A 114 -75.99 101.15 59.80
CA LYS A 114 -76.99 101.12 60.91
C LYS A 114 -77.35 102.53 61.47
N PRO A 115 -78.55 102.78 62.05
CA PRO A 115 -78.89 104.01 62.81
C PRO A 115 -79.24 103.79 64.32
N GLU A 116 -79.35 104.88 65.10
CA GLU A 116 -79.43 104.97 66.59
C GLU A 116 -80.70 105.75 67.06
N VAL A 117 -81.27 105.50 68.27
CA VAL A 117 -82.61 106.00 68.75
C VAL A 117 -82.57 106.73 70.13
N PRO A 118 -83.39 107.79 70.42
CA PRO A 118 -83.29 108.70 71.60
C PRO A 118 -83.89 108.25 72.97
N VAL A 119 -83.64 109.06 74.01
CA VAL A 119 -83.55 108.71 75.45
C VAL A 119 -84.85 108.79 76.28
N GLU A 120 -85.87 109.57 75.91
CA GLU A 120 -87.11 109.69 76.73
C GLU A 120 -87.87 108.37 76.86
N VAL A 121 -87.88 107.57 75.79
CA VAL A 121 -88.47 106.22 75.75
C VAL A 121 -87.83 105.30 76.81
N LEU A 122 -86.57 105.53 77.15
CA LEU A 122 -85.86 104.71 78.15
C LEU A 122 -86.35 104.95 79.58
N LYS A 123 -86.96 106.10 79.90
CA LYS A 123 -87.38 106.42 81.28
C LYS A 123 -88.71 105.75 81.66
N GLU A 124 -89.70 105.76 80.77
CA GLU A 124 -90.99 105.09 80.99
C GLU A 124 -90.81 103.57 81.07
N ILE A 125 -89.94 103.02 80.21
CA ILE A 125 -89.54 101.61 80.31
C ILE A 125 -88.95 101.29 81.70
N ASN A 126 -88.24 102.22 82.33
CA ASN A 126 -87.61 101.98 83.63
C ASN A 126 -88.62 101.87 84.79
N SER A 127 -89.69 102.68 84.81
CA SER A 127 -90.74 102.56 85.85
C SER A 127 -91.53 101.27 85.74
N ASP A 128 -91.87 100.86 84.51
CA ASP A 128 -92.59 99.61 84.26
C ASP A 128 -91.71 98.39 84.61
N LEU A 129 -90.41 98.46 84.30
CA LEU A 129 -89.45 97.43 84.71
C LEU A 129 -89.38 97.28 86.23
N LYS A 130 -89.45 98.37 87.01
CA LYS A 130 -89.42 98.27 88.48
C LYS A 130 -90.64 97.59 89.08
N LEU A 131 -91.84 97.89 88.56
CA LEU A 131 -93.08 97.22 88.99
C LEU A 131 -93.05 95.73 88.64
N GLN A 132 -92.62 95.40 87.42
CA GLN A 132 -92.43 94.01 87.00
C GLN A 132 -91.39 93.29 87.87
N GLU A 133 -90.29 93.97 88.24
CA GLU A 133 -89.28 93.40 89.13
C GLU A 133 -89.82 93.11 90.54
N GLU A 134 -90.70 93.97 91.09
CA GLU A 134 -91.32 93.75 92.40
C GLU A 134 -92.33 92.59 92.38
N GLU A 135 -93.16 92.50 91.33
CA GLU A 135 -94.06 91.36 91.13
C GLU A 135 -93.28 90.06 90.93
N ARG A 136 -92.21 90.09 90.13
CA ARG A 136 -91.33 88.95 89.93
C ARG A 136 -90.70 88.52 91.25
N ARG A 137 -90.23 89.47 92.06
CA ARG A 137 -89.64 89.19 93.39
C ARG A 137 -90.67 88.57 94.35
N LYS A 138 -91.92 89.03 94.34
CA LYS A 138 -93.01 88.41 95.12
C LYS A 138 -93.32 87.00 94.65
N HIS A 139 -93.45 86.79 93.34
CA HIS A 139 -93.72 85.46 92.78
C HIS A 139 -92.55 84.48 93.02
N GLU A 140 -91.30 84.94 92.90
CA GLU A 140 -90.11 84.18 93.26
C GLU A 140 -90.11 83.81 94.75
N ALA A 141 -90.50 84.73 95.63
CA ALA A 141 -90.61 84.45 97.07
C ALA A 141 -91.71 83.42 97.37
N GLU A 142 -92.86 83.52 96.71
CA GLU A 142 -93.95 82.55 96.82
C GLU A 142 -93.56 81.16 96.29
N LEU A 143 -92.89 81.08 95.14
CA LEU A 143 -92.36 79.84 94.59
C LEU A 143 -91.28 79.24 95.49
N ALA A 144 -90.39 80.07 96.05
CA ALA A 144 -89.36 79.61 96.99
C ALA A 144 -90.00 79.04 98.25
N LEU A 145 -91.02 79.71 98.81
CA LEU A 145 -91.81 79.20 99.93
C LEU A 145 -92.54 77.90 99.56
N TYR A 146 -93.13 77.81 98.37
CA TYR A 146 -93.79 76.59 97.89
C TYR A 146 -92.81 75.42 97.71
N HIS A 147 -91.65 75.66 97.10
CA HIS A 147 -90.61 74.64 96.94
C HIS A 147 -90.03 74.21 98.29
N GLN A 148 -89.80 75.16 99.21
CA GLN A 148 -89.35 74.85 100.56
C GLN A 148 -90.40 74.01 101.30
N TRP A 149 -91.69 74.36 101.19
CA TRP A 149 -92.79 73.56 101.73
C TRP A 149 -92.86 72.18 101.08
N ARG A 150 -92.82 72.08 99.74
CA ARG A 150 -92.86 70.81 99.00
C ARG A 150 -91.71 69.88 99.40
N ASN A 151 -90.51 70.44 99.51
CA ASN A 151 -89.30 69.71 99.87
C ASN A 151 -89.28 69.33 101.35
N ASN A 152 -89.81 70.16 102.25
CA ASN A 152 -89.81 69.89 103.69
C ASN A 152 -91.02 69.06 104.15
N ASN A 153 -92.11 69.03 103.38
CA ASN A 153 -93.31 68.29 103.72
C ASN A 153 -93.03 66.77 103.65
N PRO A 154 -93.14 66.03 104.78
CA PRO A 154 -92.80 64.61 104.82
C PRO A 154 -93.69 63.75 103.92
N ILE A 155 -94.94 64.17 103.67
CA ILE A 155 -95.91 63.43 102.85
C ILE A 155 -95.48 63.45 101.38
N VAL A 156 -95.13 64.63 100.85
CA VAL A 156 -94.71 64.77 99.45
C VAL A 156 -93.42 63.98 99.19
N ARG A 157 -92.42 64.08 100.07
CA ARG A 157 -91.18 63.29 99.99
C ARG A 157 -91.42 61.78 100.02
N TYR A 158 -92.45 61.31 100.73
CA TYR A 158 -92.79 59.89 100.75
C TYR A 158 -93.33 59.42 99.41
N HIS A 159 -94.25 60.17 98.80
CA HIS A 159 -94.82 59.83 97.50
C HIS A 159 -93.82 59.96 96.35
N GLU A 160 -92.96 60.99 96.36
CA GLU A 160 -91.87 61.15 95.38
C GLU A 160 -90.89 59.97 95.46
N ARG A 161 -90.44 59.60 96.66
CA ARG A 161 -89.62 58.38 96.86
C ARG A 161 -90.31 57.13 96.36
N LYS A 162 -91.61 56.97 96.63
CA LYS A 162 -92.40 55.81 96.15
C LYS A 162 -92.47 55.77 94.63
N ARG A 163 -92.58 56.93 93.95
CA ARG A 163 -92.56 57.02 92.48
C ARG A 163 -91.17 56.69 91.94
N SER A 164 -90.12 57.34 92.44
CA SER A 164 -88.74 57.07 92.00
C SER A 164 -88.34 55.60 92.18
N LEU A 165 -88.80 54.97 93.27
CA LEU A 165 -88.56 53.54 93.52
C LEU A 165 -89.33 52.64 92.53
N LYS A 166 -90.50 53.06 92.04
CA LYS A 166 -91.19 52.36 90.94
C LYS A 166 -90.43 52.53 89.63
N ASP A 167 -89.98 53.73 89.31
CA ASP A 167 -89.26 54.02 88.06
C ASP A 167 -87.92 53.26 88.02
N LEU A 168 -87.20 53.19 89.14
CA LEU A 168 -85.98 52.38 89.27
C LEU A 168 -86.28 50.88 89.07
N LYS A 169 -87.39 50.38 89.60
CA LYS A 169 -87.82 48.99 89.38
C LYS A 169 -88.13 48.71 87.91
N LEU A 170 -88.81 49.64 87.22
CA LEU A 170 -89.11 49.51 85.79
C LEU A 170 -87.82 49.53 84.96
N SER A 171 -86.92 50.49 85.20
CA SER A 171 -85.62 50.55 84.50
C SER A 171 -84.77 49.30 84.74
N TRP A 172 -84.79 48.75 85.96
CA TRP A 172 -84.12 47.49 86.26
C TRP A 172 -84.73 46.29 85.53
N LEU A 173 -86.06 46.24 85.42
CA LEU A 173 -86.76 45.22 84.62
C LEU A 173 -86.40 45.36 83.13
N ASP A 174 -86.37 46.58 82.59
CA ASP A 174 -85.99 46.82 81.19
C ASP A 174 -84.55 46.37 80.92
N GLN A 175 -83.60 46.72 81.79
CA GLN A 175 -82.22 46.22 81.69
C GLN A 175 -82.13 44.69 81.77
N GLN A 176 -82.97 44.06 82.58
CA GLN A 176 -83.02 42.60 82.69
C GLN A 176 -83.58 41.96 81.43
N ILE A 177 -84.58 42.59 80.78
CA ILE A 177 -85.14 42.17 79.49
C ILE A 177 -84.12 42.35 78.38
N GLU A 178 -83.46 43.50 78.30
CA GLU A 178 -82.45 43.81 77.30
C GLU A 178 -81.28 42.81 77.36
N LYS A 179 -80.74 42.56 78.56
CA LYS A 179 -79.70 41.55 78.77
C LYS A 179 -80.14 40.13 78.41
N ARG A 180 -81.44 39.82 78.55
CA ARG A 180 -81.98 38.52 78.13
C ARG A 180 -82.04 38.44 76.59
N LEU A 181 -82.52 39.49 75.94
CA LEU A 181 -82.62 39.57 74.48
C LEU A 181 -81.23 39.59 73.79
N GLU A 182 -80.24 40.25 74.39
CA GLU A 182 -78.85 40.21 73.92
C GLU A 182 -78.25 38.81 74.03
N ARG A 183 -78.48 38.10 75.14
CA ARG A 183 -78.05 36.71 75.31
C ARG A 183 -78.70 35.79 74.28
N GLU A 184 -80.00 35.93 74.06
CA GLU A 184 -80.73 35.14 73.05
C GLU A 184 -80.20 35.39 71.64
N ARG A 185 -79.96 36.66 71.26
CA ARG A 185 -79.34 37.00 69.97
C ARG A 185 -77.93 36.42 69.83
N ALA A 186 -77.10 36.50 70.87
CA ALA A 186 -75.76 35.94 70.85
C ALA A 186 -75.76 34.40 70.76
N GLU A 187 -76.71 33.74 71.43
CA GLU A 187 -76.90 32.28 71.34
C GLU A 187 -77.38 31.86 69.94
N GLU A 188 -78.31 32.61 69.32
CA GLU A 188 -78.75 32.37 67.95
C GLU A 188 -77.62 32.57 66.93
N GLU A 189 -76.82 33.63 67.07
CA GLU A 189 -75.65 33.88 66.22
C GLU A 189 -74.58 32.79 66.37
N CYS A 190 -74.29 32.39 67.61
CA CYS A 190 -73.37 31.29 67.89
C CYS A 190 -73.87 29.99 67.28
N ARG A 191 -75.17 29.71 67.41
CA ARG A 191 -75.80 28.53 66.80
C ARG A 191 -75.69 28.55 65.27
N LYS A 192 -75.98 29.69 64.62
CA LYS A 192 -75.82 29.87 63.17
C LYS A 192 -74.37 29.63 62.73
N GLN A 193 -73.40 30.21 63.42
CA GLN A 193 -71.97 30.00 63.13
C GLN A 193 -71.54 28.54 63.29
N VAL A 194 -72.04 27.84 64.30
CA VAL A 194 -71.78 26.40 64.50
C VAL A 194 -72.41 25.57 63.39
N GLU A 195 -73.64 25.88 62.98
CA GLU A 195 -74.32 25.21 61.87
C GLU A 195 -73.60 25.45 60.53
N GLU A 196 -73.14 26.67 60.27
CA GLU A 196 -72.32 26.99 59.09
C GLU A 196 -70.98 26.24 59.09
N LYS A 197 -70.27 26.21 60.22
CA LYS A 197 -69.04 25.43 60.36
C LYS A 197 -69.26 23.93 60.16
N LYS A 198 -70.37 23.38 60.67
CA LYS A 198 -70.73 21.97 60.45
C LYS A 198 -70.97 21.67 58.98
N LYS A 199 -71.75 22.52 58.28
CA LYS A 199 -71.97 22.40 56.83
C LYS A 199 -70.67 22.47 56.05
N TRP A 200 -69.78 23.41 56.41
CA TRP A 200 -68.47 23.54 55.77
C TRP A 200 -67.60 22.28 55.94
N ILE A 201 -67.54 21.71 57.15
CA ILE A 201 -66.81 20.46 57.42
C ILE A 201 -67.43 19.27 56.65
N GLU A 202 -68.75 19.20 56.54
CA GLU A 202 -69.44 18.14 55.77
C GLU A 202 -69.15 18.25 54.27
N GLU A 203 -69.11 19.46 53.72
CA GLU A 203 -68.72 19.71 52.33
C GLU A 203 -67.25 19.36 52.07
N GLU A 204 -66.35 19.70 53.01
CA GLU A 204 -64.93 19.35 52.91
C GLU A 204 -64.72 17.84 52.95
N LYS A 205 -65.39 17.13 53.87
CA LYS A 205 -65.38 15.66 53.92
C LYS A 205 -65.92 15.00 52.65
N LYS A 206 -66.97 15.57 52.04
CA LYS A 206 -67.49 15.08 50.76
C LYS A 206 -66.47 15.25 49.64
N LYS A 207 -65.82 16.41 49.55
CA LYS A 207 -64.74 16.66 48.57
C LYS A 207 -63.56 15.72 48.78
N GLU A 208 -63.13 15.50 50.02
CA GLU A 208 -62.06 14.54 50.34
C GLU A 208 -62.45 13.12 49.94
N ALA A 209 -63.68 12.68 50.24
CA ALA A 209 -64.17 11.36 49.86
C ALA A 209 -64.25 11.18 48.33
N GLU A 210 -64.67 12.21 47.59
CA GLU A 210 -64.67 12.21 46.12
C GLU A 210 -63.25 12.13 45.55
N LEU A 211 -62.31 12.90 46.08
CA LEU A 211 -60.90 12.82 45.68
C LEU A 211 -60.32 11.43 45.95
N LEU A 212 -60.61 10.85 47.11
CA LEU A 212 -60.12 9.53 47.50
C LEU A 212 -60.69 8.43 46.58
N LYS A 213 -61.96 8.53 46.19
CA LYS A 213 -62.56 7.66 45.16
C LYS A 213 -61.88 7.81 43.81
N GLN A 214 -61.64 9.03 43.33
CA GLN A 214 -60.95 9.26 42.06
C GLN A 214 -59.52 8.71 42.07
N VAL A 215 -58.81 8.81 43.20
CA VAL A 215 -57.47 8.24 43.36
C VAL A 215 -57.53 6.71 43.35
N ALA A 216 -58.51 6.11 44.04
CA ALA A 216 -58.71 4.66 44.04
C ALA A 216 -59.00 4.13 42.63
N GLU A 217 -59.93 4.75 41.90
CA GLU A 217 -60.25 4.36 40.50
C GLU A 217 -59.05 4.51 39.56
N LYS A 218 -58.26 5.59 39.71
CA LYS A 218 -57.02 5.75 38.94
C LYS A 218 -56.01 4.67 39.27
N LYS A 219 -55.87 4.31 40.56
CA LYS A 219 -54.96 3.26 41.00
C LYS A 219 -55.39 1.89 40.45
N GLU A 220 -56.68 1.57 40.47
CA GLU A 220 -57.22 0.33 39.91
C GLU A 220 -56.99 0.25 38.39
N LYS A 221 -57.24 1.34 37.65
CA LYS A 221 -56.94 1.41 36.21
C LYS A 221 -55.46 1.20 35.92
N LEU A 222 -54.58 1.88 36.66
CA LEU A 222 -53.13 1.70 36.52
C LEU A 222 -52.68 0.28 36.86
N GLN A 223 -53.26 -0.35 37.89
CA GLN A 223 -52.96 -1.74 38.22
C GLN A 223 -53.42 -2.69 37.11
N HIS A 224 -54.60 -2.48 36.55
CA HIS A 224 -55.11 -3.29 35.43
C HIS A 224 -54.25 -3.15 34.17
N ASP A 225 -53.88 -1.92 33.82
CA ASP A 225 -53.01 -1.66 32.67
C ASP A 225 -51.61 -2.24 32.88
N LEU A 226 -51.07 -2.19 34.10
CA LEU A 226 -49.80 -2.83 34.45
C LEU A 226 -49.88 -4.36 34.34
N SER A 227 -50.96 -4.97 34.83
CA SER A 227 -51.16 -6.42 34.71
C SER A 227 -51.20 -6.86 33.24
N LYS A 228 -51.91 -6.11 32.38
CA LYS A 228 -51.91 -6.37 30.93
C LYS A 228 -50.51 -6.26 30.32
N GLN A 229 -49.75 -5.24 30.69
CA GLN A 229 -48.37 -5.08 30.20
C GLN A 229 -47.48 -6.25 30.63
N ILE A 230 -47.66 -6.75 31.85
CA ILE A 230 -46.93 -7.93 32.34
C ILE A 230 -47.33 -9.17 31.54
N GLU A 231 -48.62 -9.39 31.29
CA GLU A 231 -49.10 -10.50 30.46
C GLU A 231 -48.56 -10.43 29.02
N GLU A 232 -48.57 -9.25 28.40
CA GLU A 232 -47.97 -9.04 27.07
C GLU A 232 -46.46 -9.33 27.05
N LEU A 233 -45.74 -8.93 28.09
CA LEU A 233 -44.32 -9.25 28.23
C LEU A 233 -44.09 -10.75 28.38
N GLN A 234 -44.88 -11.44 29.19
CA GLN A 234 -44.80 -12.89 29.33
C GLN A 234 -45.05 -13.62 28.02
N ILE A 235 -46.04 -13.19 27.24
CA ILE A 235 -46.30 -13.77 25.91
C ILE A 235 -45.08 -13.58 24.99
N ARG A 236 -44.50 -12.38 24.96
CA ARG A 236 -43.29 -12.12 24.15
C ARG A 236 -42.07 -12.91 24.63
N GLU A 237 -41.91 -13.11 25.94
CA GLU A 237 -40.85 -13.96 26.48
C GLU A 237 -41.03 -15.42 26.06
N THR A 238 -42.25 -15.95 26.10
CA THR A 238 -42.52 -17.31 25.62
C THR A 238 -42.30 -17.46 24.12
N GLU A 239 -42.65 -16.46 23.32
CA GLU A 239 -42.41 -16.45 21.88
C GLU A 239 -40.91 -16.38 21.57
N SER A 240 -40.16 -15.53 22.29
CA SER A 240 -38.70 -15.46 22.17
C SER A 240 -38.03 -16.79 22.56
N ALA A 241 -38.52 -17.46 23.60
CA ALA A 241 -38.00 -18.76 24.00
C ALA A 241 -38.27 -19.82 22.92
N ARG A 242 -39.48 -19.82 22.34
CA ARG A 242 -39.82 -20.73 21.23
C ARG A 242 -38.95 -20.50 20.00
N LEU A 243 -38.72 -19.24 19.62
CA LEU A 243 -37.84 -18.89 18.49
C LEU A 243 -36.39 -19.32 18.76
N LEU A 244 -35.91 -19.19 20.00
CA LEU A 244 -34.57 -19.66 20.38
C LEU A 244 -34.45 -21.19 20.25
N GLU A 245 -35.48 -21.94 20.66
CA GLU A 245 -35.53 -23.39 20.47
C GLU A 245 -35.50 -23.77 18.97
N GLU A 246 -36.27 -23.07 18.14
CA GLU A 246 -36.26 -23.25 16.67
C GLU A 246 -34.87 -22.95 16.08
N GLU A 247 -34.19 -21.88 16.52
CA GLU A 247 -32.82 -21.55 16.11
C GLU A 247 -31.80 -22.64 16.51
N GLU A 248 -31.92 -23.18 17.73
CA GLU A 248 -31.06 -24.28 18.20
C GLU A 248 -31.27 -25.57 17.40
N GLU A 249 -32.50 -25.88 17.01
CA GLU A 249 -32.80 -27.03 16.15
C GLU A 249 -32.21 -26.88 14.75
N GLU A 250 -32.35 -25.70 14.14
CA GLU A 250 -31.73 -25.41 12.83
C GLU A 250 -30.20 -25.42 12.91
N ALA A 251 -29.62 -24.93 14.00
CA ALA A 251 -28.17 -25.02 14.23
C ALA A 251 -27.69 -26.47 14.31
N LYS A 252 -28.45 -27.37 14.97
CA LYS A 252 -28.15 -28.81 15.00
C LYS A 252 -28.22 -29.42 13.60
N LYS A 253 -29.24 -29.11 12.80
CA LYS A 253 -29.38 -29.57 11.41
C LYS A 253 -28.20 -29.10 10.54
N LEU A 254 -27.80 -27.83 10.67
CA LEU A 254 -26.63 -27.30 9.96
C LEU A 254 -25.33 -28.00 10.38
N PHE A 255 -25.18 -28.30 11.66
CA PHE A 255 -24.02 -29.03 12.15
C PHE A 255 -23.96 -30.46 11.57
N GLU A 256 -25.08 -31.19 11.57
CA GLU A 256 -25.18 -32.52 10.95
C GLU A 256 -24.88 -32.48 9.45
N LEU A 257 -25.42 -31.48 8.73
CA LEU A 257 -25.16 -31.30 7.31
C LEU A 257 -23.67 -31.04 7.02
N ASN A 258 -23.02 -30.22 7.84
CA ASN A 258 -21.57 -29.99 7.75
C ASN A 258 -20.76 -31.26 8.02
N GLN A 259 -21.19 -32.13 8.94
CA GLN A 259 -20.54 -33.42 9.16
C GLN A 259 -20.65 -34.31 7.91
N LEU A 260 -21.84 -34.41 7.32
CA LEU A 260 -22.05 -35.18 6.09
C LEU A 260 -21.25 -34.62 4.90
N GLU A 261 -21.12 -33.31 4.78
CA GLU A 261 -20.29 -32.68 3.75
C GLU A 261 -18.80 -33.00 3.94
N ASN A 262 -18.31 -32.96 5.18
CA ASN A 262 -16.94 -33.36 5.50
C ASN A 262 -16.69 -34.84 5.19
N GLU A 263 -17.64 -35.72 5.52
CA GLU A 263 -17.57 -37.15 5.17
C GLU A 263 -17.52 -37.36 3.66
N ARG A 264 -18.37 -36.66 2.90
CA ARG A 264 -18.37 -36.67 1.43
C ARG A 264 -17.00 -36.24 0.89
N LEU A 265 -16.42 -35.16 1.41
CA LEU A 265 -15.12 -34.65 0.97
C LEU A 265 -14.00 -35.66 1.26
N GLU A 266 -14.03 -36.32 2.41
CA GLU A 266 -13.06 -37.37 2.76
C GLU A 266 -13.19 -38.60 1.86
N ILE A 267 -14.40 -38.99 1.48
CA ILE A 267 -14.63 -40.06 0.50
C ILE A 267 -14.05 -39.66 -0.86
N GLU A 268 -14.28 -38.43 -1.32
CA GLU A 268 -13.75 -37.93 -2.58
C GLU A 268 -12.21 -37.88 -2.58
N ARG A 269 -11.61 -37.42 -1.47
CA ARG A 269 -10.15 -37.43 -1.26
C ARG A 269 -9.58 -38.84 -1.36
N LYS A 270 -10.19 -39.81 -0.68
CA LYS A 270 -9.78 -41.22 -0.74
C LYS A 270 -9.94 -41.80 -2.16
N SER A 271 -11.01 -41.44 -2.87
CA SER A 271 -11.21 -41.85 -4.27
C SER A 271 -10.11 -41.31 -5.18
N LYS A 272 -9.80 -40.01 -5.09
CA LYS A 272 -8.71 -39.38 -5.86
C LYS A 272 -7.34 -39.98 -5.52
N GLN A 273 -7.08 -40.26 -4.24
CA GLN A 273 -5.83 -40.92 -3.83
C GLN A 273 -5.71 -42.32 -4.43
N ARG A 274 -6.80 -43.09 -4.50
CA ARG A 274 -6.82 -44.40 -5.15
C ARG A 274 -6.58 -44.29 -6.66
N GLU A 275 -7.20 -43.31 -7.32
CA GLU A 275 -7.01 -43.05 -8.75
C GLU A 275 -5.55 -42.71 -9.07
N ILE A 276 -4.96 -41.77 -8.32
CA ILE A 276 -3.54 -41.40 -8.44
C ILE A 276 -2.64 -42.61 -8.17
N ALA A 277 -2.98 -43.45 -7.18
CA ALA A 277 -2.22 -44.67 -6.92
C ALA A 277 -2.28 -45.65 -8.11
N LEU A 278 -3.45 -45.86 -8.71
CA LEU A 278 -3.62 -46.71 -9.88
C LEU A 278 -2.86 -46.16 -11.10
N GLU A 279 -2.91 -44.85 -11.35
CA GLU A 279 -2.14 -44.20 -12.41
C GLU A 279 -0.64 -44.40 -12.19
N ASN A 280 -0.14 -44.15 -10.97
CA ASN A 280 1.28 -44.32 -10.64
C ASN A 280 1.77 -45.76 -10.90
N LEU A 281 0.98 -46.78 -10.57
CA LEU A 281 1.33 -48.17 -10.83
C LEU A 281 1.51 -48.43 -12.34
N LYS A 282 0.56 -47.97 -13.18
CA LYS A 282 0.67 -48.06 -14.65
C LYS A 282 1.88 -47.31 -15.20
N MET A 283 2.18 -46.14 -14.63
CA MET A 283 3.32 -45.31 -15.06
C MET A 283 4.67 -46.00 -14.82
N HIS A 284 4.83 -46.79 -13.76
CA HIS A 284 6.07 -47.56 -13.53
C HIS A 284 6.30 -48.61 -14.63
N LYS A 285 5.25 -49.33 -15.05
CA LYS A 285 5.33 -50.29 -16.15
C LYS A 285 5.66 -49.61 -17.48
N LEU A 286 5.06 -48.45 -17.74
CA LEU A 286 5.37 -47.64 -18.93
C LEU A 286 6.84 -47.18 -18.93
N ARG A 287 7.35 -46.73 -17.76
CA ARG A 287 8.75 -46.31 -17.59
C ARG A 287 9.73 -47.47 -17.80
N LEU A 288 9.39 -48.68 -17.35
CA LEU A 288 10.18 -49.89 -17.63
C LEU A 288 10.37 -50.10 -19.13
N LYS A 289 9.27 -50.12 -19.90
CA LYS A 289 9.32 -50.31 -21.36
C LYS A 289 10.14 -49.23 -22.05
N ARG A 290 9.88 -47.96 -21.72
CA ARG A 290 10.59 -46.85 -22.34
C ARG A 290 12.09 -46.83 -22.03
N ASN A 291 12.47 -47.19 -20.79
CA ASN A 291 13.89 -47.30 -20.47
C ASN A 291 14.55 -48.50 -21.16
N ALA A 292 13.86 -49.63 -21.30
CA ALA A 292 14.36 -50.79 -22.05
C ALA A 292 14.63 -50.42 -23.52
N GLU A 293 13.72 -49.66 -24.14
CA GLU A 293 13.90 -49.10 -25.48
C GLU A 293 15.12 -48.18 -25.56
N ASN A 294 15.24 -47.22 -24.63
CA ASN A 294 16.40 -46.33 -24.56
C ASN A 294 17.73 -47.09 -24.40
N VAL A 295 17.76 -48.15 -23.58
CA VAL A 295 18.96 -48.99 -23.39
C VAL A 295 19.32 -49.71 -24.69
N ARG A 296 18.32 -50.25 -25.42
CA ARG A 296 18.54 -50.86 -26.73
C ARG A 296 19.10 -49.87 -27.75
N GLU A 297 18.55 -48.66 -27.81
CA GLU A 297 19.05 -47.59 -28.68
C GLU A 297 20.50 -47.20 -28.34
N ASN A 298 20.82 -47.08 -27.06
CA ASN A 298 22.19 -46.82 -26.60
C ASN A 298 23.15 -47.93 -27.04
N ILE A 299 22.79 -49.20 -26.83
CA ILE A 299 23.61 -50.35 -27.25
C ILE A 299 23.81 -50.34 -28.78
N GLU A 300 22.78 -50.00 -29.55
CA GLU A 300 22.89 -49.89 -31.01
C GLU A 300 23.85 -48.76 -31.42
N SER A 301 23.78 -47.60 -30.76
CA SER A 301 24.71 -46.49 -31.00
C SER A 301 26.16 -46.86 -30.66
N GLU A 302 26.37 -47.60 -29.56
CA GLU A 302 27.69 -48.11 -29.13
C GLU A 302 28.24 -49.12 -30.16
N LYS A 303 27.39 -50.00 -30.71
CA LYS A 303 27.76 -50.92 -31.79
C LYS A 303 28.16 -50.18 -33.06
N VAL A 304 27.39 -49.17 -33.47
CA VAL A 304 27.72 -48.33 -34.62
C VAL A 304 29.07 -47.64 -34.44
N LEU A 305 29.34 -47.10 -33.24
CA LEU A 305 30.63 -46.49 -32.92
C LEU A 305 31.78 -47.50 -33.05
N VAL A 306 31.64 -48.69 -32.48
CA VAL A 306 32.67 -49.73 -32.51
C VAL A 306 32.89 -50.26 -33.94
N ASN A 307 31.83 -50.45 -34.71
CA ASN A 307 31.93 -50.77 -36.13
C ASN A 307 32.66 -49.67 -36.89
N ARG A 308 32.43 -48.39 -36.57
CA ARG A 308 33.15 -47.27 -37.18
C ARG A 308 34.65 -47.30 -36.83
N LEU A 309 35.02 -47.70 -35.62
CA LEU A 309 36.44 -47.86 -35.23
C LEU A 309 37.11 -48.98 -36.03
N LEU A 310 36.38 -50.08 -36.31
CA LEU A 310 36.84 -51.16 -37.17
C LEU A 310 36.99 -50.72 -38.63
N GLU A 311 36.01 -49.99 -39.18
CA GLU A 311 36.07 -49.43 -40.55
C GLU A 311 37.23 -48.46 -40.77
N LEU A 312 37.56 -47.64 -39.76
CA LEU A 312 38.69 -46.72 -39.82
C LEU A 312 40.05 -47.43 -39.69
N GLU A 313 40.03 -48.77 -39.58
CA GLU A 313 41.20 -49.64 -39.48
C GLU A 313 42.20 -49.13 -38.44
N ILE A 314 41.68 -48.55 -37.35
CA ILE A 314 42.54 -47.86 -36.38
C ILE A 314 43.48 -48.88 -35.72
N ALA A 315 43.00 -50.11 -35.52
CA ALA A 315 43.80 -51.21 -35.03
C ALA A 315 44.90 -51.64 -36.04
N ASP A 316 44.72 -51.48 -37.34
CA ASP A 316 45.76 -51.83 -38.34
C ASP A 316 46.91 -50.83 -38.38
N LYS A 317 46.73 -49.65 -37.80
CA LYS A 317 47.80 -48.63 -37.68
C LYS A 317 48.77 -48.92 -36.52
N ILE A 318 48.48 -49.95 -35.72
CA ILE A 318 49.29 -50.41 -34.58
C ILE A 318 50.43 -51.30 -35.10
N GLU A 319 51.67 -50.98 -34.72
CA GLU A 319 52.89 -51.71 -35.14
C GLU A 319 53.06 -53.06 -34.43
N ASP A 320 52.76 -53.10 -33.13
CA ASP A 320 52.84 -54.33 -32.33
C ASP A 320 51.72 -55.29 -32.72
N GLU A 321 52.04 -56.30 -33.54
CA GLU A 321 51.07 -57.32 -33.99
C GLU A 321 50.34 -58.01 -32.81
N ARG A 322 50.99 -58.19 -31.66
CA ARG A 322 50.31 -58.71 -30.45
C ARG A 322 49.21 -57.78 -29.96
N LYS A 323 49.52 -56.50 -29.74
CA LYS A 323 48.57 -55.48 -29.24
C LYS A 323 47.48 -55.16 -30.26
N LYS A 324 47.82 -55.18 -31.55
CA LYS A 324 46.87 -55.07 -32.66
C LYS A 324 45.82 -56.17 -32.59
N ASN A 325 46.26 -57.42 -32.41
CA ASN A 325 45.36 -58.55 -32.26
C ASN A 325 44.55 -58.45 -30.96
N GLU A 326 45.14 -58.01 -29.85
CA GLU A 326 44.42 -57.75 -28.59
C GLU A 326 43.29 -56.71 -28.77
N VAL A 327 43.56 -55.57 -29.40
CA VAL A 327 42.54 -54.53 -29.64
C VAL A 327 41.45 -55.03 -30.60
N LYS A 328 41.81 -55.76 -31.67
CA LYS A 328 40.82 -56.36 -32.58
C LYS A 328 39.95 -57.41 -31.90
N MET A 329 40.55 -58.23 -31.04
CA MET A 329 39.81 -59.21 -30.24
C MET A 329 38.89 -58.51 -29.25
N ALA A 330 39.37 -57.51 -28.51
CA ALA A 330 38.57 -56.73 -27.57
C ALA A 330 37.37 -56.02 -28.24
N LEU A 331 37.56 -55.43 -29.43
CA LEU A 331 36.47 -54.81 -30.20
C LEU A 331 35.43 -55.85 -30.66
N LYS A 332 35.88 -57.03 -31.10
CA LYS A 332 34.98 -58.13 -31.48
C LYS A 332 34.24 -58.71 -30.28
N GLU A 333 34.92 -58.87 -29.15
CA GLU A 333 34.34 -59.30 -27.88
C GLU A 333 33.31 -58.29 -27.38
N PHE A 334 33.60 -56.98 -27.47
CA PHE A 334 32.63 -55.94 -27.16
C PHE A 334 31.40 -56.03 -28.05
N LEU A 335 31.55 -56.23 -29.37
CA LEU A 335 30.41 -56.38 -30.29
C LEU A 335 29.59 -57.64 -29.99
N GLY A 336 30.24 -58.74 -29.61
CA GLY A 336 29.57 -59.96 -29.13
C GLY A 336 28.77 -59.68 -27.87
N TYR A 337 29.40 -59.10 -26.86
CA TYR A 337 28.78 -58.72 -25.59
C TYR A 337 27.61 -57.75 -25.78
N ALA A 338 27.77 -56.74 -26.63
CA ALA A 338 26.71 -55.77 -26.96
C ALA A 338 25.51 -56.44 -27.65
N ARG A 339 25.75 -57.43 -28.53
CA ARG A 339 24.67 -58.22 -29.15
C ARG A 339 23.94 -59.07 -28.11
N ASP A 340 24.68 -59.77 -27.25
CA ASP A 340 24.09 -60.59 -26.19
C ASP A 340 23.26 -59.75 -25.21
N GLN A 341 23.74 -58.55 -24.85
CA GLN A 341 22.97 -57.60 -24.03
C GLN A 341 21.74 -57.04 -24.75
N GLN A 342 21.80 -56.81 -26.06
CA GLN A 342 20.65 -56.38 -26.84
C GLN A 342 19.56 -57.47 -26.88
N ASP A 343 19.94 -58.73 -27.05
CA ASP A 343 19.01 -59.87 -27.02
C ASP A 343 18.44 -60.10 -25.62
N LEU A 344 19.26 -59.92 -24.58
CA LEU A 344 18.80 -59.95 -23.19
C LEU A 344 17.79 -58.83 -22.92
N GLU A 345 18.05 -57.61 -23.38
CA GLU A 345 17.15 -56.48 -23.19
C GLU A 345 15.84 -56.66 -23.97
N LYS A 346 15.87 -57.31 -25.12
CA LYS A 346 14.66 -57.72 -25.85
C LYS A 346 13.82 -58.71 -25.03
N LYS A 347 14.44 -59.74 -24.45
CA LYS A 347 13.76 -60.71 -23.57
C LYS A 347 13.23 -60.05 -22.29
N ARG A 348 13.96 -59.07 -21.73
CA ARG A 348 13.50 -58.28 -20.58
C ARG A 348 12.29 -57.41 -20.95
N GLN A 349 12.31 -56.78 -22.13
CA GLN A 349 11.18 -56.01 -22.63
C GLN A 349 9.92 -56.87 -22.79
N GLU A 350 10.07 -58.07 -23.35
CA GLU A 350 8.99 -59.08 -23.41
C GLU A 350 8.53 -59.49 -22.00
N HIS A 351 9.47 -59.69 -21.05
CA HIS A 351 9.12 -59.99 -19.66
C HIS A 351 8.34 -58.86 -18.98
N PHE A 352 8.65 -57.59 -19.26
CA PHE A 352 7.93 -56.45 -18.70
C PHE A 352 6.47 -56.38 -19.15
N ASP A 353 6.09 -57.02 -20.26
CA ASP A 353 4.68 -57.17 -20.64
C ASP A 353 3.90 -58.01 -19.62
N PHE A 354 4.54 -59.04 -19.05
CA PHE A 354 3.95 -59.96 -18.08
C PHE A 354 4.02 -59.45 -16.63
N VAL A 355 4.86 -58.46 -16.32
CA VAL A 355 4.94 -57.87 -14.97
C VAL A 355 3.63 -57.15 -14.61
N PHE A 356 3.07 -57.46 -13.44
CA PHE A 356 1.89 -56.79 -12.92
C PHE A 356 2.19 -55.35 -12.50
N ASP A 357 1.22 -54.45 -12.65
CA ASP A 357 1.39 -53.03 -12.32
C ASP A 357 1.78 -52.82 -10.84
N SER A 358 1.32 -53.69 -9.93
CA SER A 358 1.67 -53.69 -8.50
C SER A 358 3.15 -53.99 -8.23
N GLU A 359 3.78 -54.81 -9.08
CA GLU A 359 5.18 -55.22 -8.95
C GLU A 359 6.11 -54.33 -9.78
N ALA A 360 5.57 -53.63 -10.78
CA ALA A 360 6.31 -52.80 -11.72
C ALA A 360 7.21 -51.76 -11.05
N LYS A 361 6.82 -51.21 -9.89
CA LYS A 361 7.67 -50.28 -9.13
C LYS A 361 8.94 -50.94 -8.61
N VAL A 362 8.81 -52.08 -7.93
CA VAL A 362 9.95 -52.80 -7.35
C VAL A 362 10.86 -53.34 -8.46
N VAL A 363 10.26 -53.86 -9.53
CA VAL A 363 11.01 -54.31 -10.71
C VAL A 363 11.73 -53.14 -11.38
N TYR A 364 11.09 -51.97 -11.51
CA TYR A 364 11.72 -50.77 -12.06
C TYR A 364 12.94 -50.31 -11.24
N GLU A 365 12.81 -50.25 -9.91
CA GLU A 365 13.91 -49.80 -9.04
C GLU A 365 15.12 -50.73 -9.15
N LYS A 366 14.90 -52.06 -9.04
CA LYS A 366 15.96 -53.06 -9.20
C LYS A 366 16.59 -53.04 -10.59
N GLN A 367 15.75 -52.99 -11.63
CA GLN A 367 16.24 -53.02 -13.01
C GLN A 367 17.00 -51.74 -13.36
N ARG A 368 16.60 -50.60 -12.81
CA ARG A 368 17.31 -49.34 -12.98
C ARG A 368 18.74 -49.41 -12.44
N GLU A 369 18.94 -50.04 -11.29
CA GLU A 369 20.29 -50.26 -10.73
C GLU A 369 21.13 -51.13 -11.67
N VAL A 370 20.56 -52.24 -12.13
CA VAL A 370 21.20 -53.14 -13.09
C VAL A 370 21.58 -52.41 -14.39
N TRP A 371 20.67 -51.63 -14.98
CA TRP A 371 20.97 -50.86 -16.18
C TRP A 371 22.10 -49.84 -15.96
N VAL A 372 22.16 -49.20 -14.80
CA VAL A 372 23.24 -48.26 -14.47
C VAL A 372 24.58 -48.99 -14.35
N GLU A 373 24.62 -50.15 -13.72
CA GLU A 373 25.83 -50.96 -13.61
C GLU A 373 26.28 -51.51 -14.96
N GLU A 374 25.36 -52.06 -15.76
CA GLU A 374 25.64 -52.56 -17.11
C GLU A 374 26.13 -51.44 -18.02
N GLN A 375 25.51 -50.26 -17.99
CA GLN A 375 25.95 -49.09 -18.75
C GLN A 375 27.34 -48.63 -18.32
N LYS A 376 27.63 -48.60 -17.01
CA LYS A 376 28.96 -48.24 -16.50
C LYS A 376 30.02 -49.25 -16.96
N ALA A 377 29.73 -50.54 -16.91
CA ALA A 377 30.64 -51.58 -17.36
C ALA A 377 30.93 -51.45 -18.86
N ARG A 378 29.89 -51.30 -19.71
CA ARG A 378 30.05 -51.06 -21.16
C ARG A 378 30.88 -49.82 -21.45
N GLN A 379 30.57 -48.71 -20.79
CA GLN A 379 31.30 -47.45 -20.98
C GLN A 379 32.76 -47.54 -20.53
N THR A 380 33.04 -48.26 -19.46
CA THR A 380 34.42 -48.45 -18.98
C THR A 380 35.21 -49.28 -19.99
N LEU A 381 34.67 -50.41 -20.44
CA LEU A 381 35.29 -51.25 -21.45
C LEU A 381 35.54 -50.49 -22.76
N LEU A 382 34.55 -49.74 -23.25
CA LEU A 382 34.69 -48.93 -24.46
C LEU A 382 35.75 -47.81 -24.27
N ARG A 383 35.79 -47.18 -23.09
CA ARG A 383 36.78 -46.15 -22.76
C ARG A 383 38.18 -46.71 -22.76
N ASP A 384 38.41 -47.87 -22.12
CA ASP A 384 39.72 -48.50 -22.05
C ASP A 384 40.26 -48.84 -23.46
N VAL A 385 39.39 -49.34 -24.34
CA VAL A 385 39.74 -49.60 -25.75
C VAL A 385 40.05 -48.30 -26.51
N LEU A 386 39.30 -47.23 -26.28
CA LEU A 386 39.56 -45.93 -26.92
C LEU A 386 40.85 -45.28 -26.41
N ASP A 387 41.12 -45.34 -25.11
CA ASP A 387 42.31 -44.74 -24.49
C ASP A 387 43.58 -45.49 -24.93
N THR A 388 43.56 -46.82 -24.96
CA THR A 388 44.69 -47.61 -25.49
C THR A 388 45.02 -47.28 -26.95
N VAL A 389 43.99 -47.15 -27.80
CA VAL A 389 44.17 -46.72 -29.19
C VAL A 389 44.74 -45.31 -29.28
N LYS A 390 44.22 -44.38 -28.46
CA LYS A 390 44.65 -42.98 -28.44
C LYS A 390 46.11 -42.83 -27.99
N ASP A 391 46.52 -43.55 -26.96
CA ASP A 391 47.90 -43.53 -26.46
C ASP A 391 48.88 -44.01 -27.53
N GLN A 392 48.52 -45.05 -28.28
CA GLN A 392 49.35 -45.56 -29.37
C GLN A 392 49.48 -44.57 -30.54
N ILE A 393 48.39 -43.89 -30.92
CA ILE A 393 48.46 -42.83 -31.94
C ILE A 393 49.37 -41.70 -31.46
N ASN A 394 49.25 -41.30 -30.20
CA ASN A 394 50.10 -40.25 -29.62
C ASN A 394 51.58 -40.65 -29.59
N ASP A 395 51.89 -41.89 -29.21
CA ASP A 395 53.25 -42.41 -29.22
C ASP A 395 53.83 -42.47 -30.63
N LYS A 396 53.03 -42.83 -31.64
CA LYS A 396 53.44 -42.78 -33.05
C LYS A 396 53.74 -41.35 -33.50
N ILE A 397 52.90 -40.39 -33.12
CA ILE A 397 53.14 -38.97 -33.40
C ILE A 397 54.45 -38.52 -32.75
N ARG A 398 54.73 -38.95 -31.50
CA ARG A 398 55.99 -38.64 -30.81
C ARG A 398 57.20 -39.24 -31.53
N LYS A 399 57.19 -40.54 -31.83
CA LYS A 399 58.27 -41.21 -32.58
C LYS A 399 58.52 -40.55 -33.95
N ASN A 400 57.47 -40.23 -34.70
CA ASN A 400 57.61 -39.54 -35.99
C ASN A 400 58.23 -38.15 -35.84
N LYS A 401 57.82 -37.38 -34.82
CA LYS A 401 58.45 -36.09 -34.52
C LYS A 401 59.93 -36.25 -34.17
N ASP A 402 60.30 -37.29 -33.42
CA ASP A 402 61.68 -37.56 -33.05
C ASP A 402 62.53 -37.94 -34.26
N ILE A 403 62.01 -38.80 -35.14
CA ILE A 403 62.68 -39.17 -36.41
C ILE A 403 62.81 -37.95 -37.32
N GLN A 404 61.75 -37.15 -37.47
CA GLN A 404 61.81 -35.90 -38.24
C GLN A 404 62.89 -34.96 -37.70
N ARG A 405 63.03 -34.83 -36.37
CA ARG A 405 64.11 -34.03 -35.78
C ARG A 405 65.49 -34.58 -36.15
N ARG A 406 65.72 -35.89 -36.05
CA ARG A 406 67.01 -36.50 -36.42
C ARG A 406 67.33 -36.32 -37.91
N VAL A 407 66.35 -36.53 -38.80
CA VAL A 407 66.54 -36.31 -40.25
C VAL A 407 66.86 -34.84 -40.55
N LEU A 408 66.23 -33.90 -39.83
CA LEU A 408 66.56 -32.48 -39.95
C LEU A 408 67.98 -32.17 -39.44
N GLU A 409 68.41 -32.78 -38.35
CA GLU A 409 69.78 -32.66 -37.82
C GLU A 409 70.81 -33.25 -38.78
N GLU A 410 70.57 -34.44 -39.34
CA GLU A 410 71.41 -35.07 -40.35
C GLU A 410 71.50 -34.21 -41.61
N ARG A 411 70.37 -33.68 -42.10
CA ARG A 411 70.34 -32.75 -43.23
C ARG A 411 71.14 -31.48 -42.94
N GLN A 412 71.04 -30.92 -41.73
CA GLN A 412 71.83 -29.76 -41.35
C GLN A 412 73.32 -30.07 -41.34
N ASN A 413 73.72 -31.26 -40.86
CA ASN A 413 75.11 -31.69 -40.86
C ASN A 413 75.64 -31.93 -42.28
N THR A 414 74.85 -32.55 -43.17
CA THR A 414 75.28 -32.72 -44.57
C THR A 414 75.38 -31.41 -45.32
N LEU A 415 74.49 -30.45 -45.07
CA LEU A 415 74.60 -29.09 -45.59
C LEU A 415 75.89 -28.40 -45.11
N LYS A 416 76.24 -28.52 -43.83
CA LYS A 416 77.52 -27.99 -43.31
C LYS A 416 78.73 -28.64 -44.00
N MET A 417 78.75 -29.96 -44.15
CA MET A 417 79.84 -30.65 -44.85
C MET A 417 79.94 -30.21 -46.32
N LEU A 418 78.81 -30.02 -47.01
CA LEU A 418 78.79 -29.49 -48.38
C LEU A 418 79.30 -28.06 -48.45
N GLU A 419 78.90 -27.20 -47.51
CA GLU A 419 79.44 -25.83 -47.40
C GLU A 419 80.96 -25.85 -47.16
N GLU A 420 81.46 -26.74 -46.31
CA GLU A 420 82.90 -26.94 -46.09
C GLU A 420 83.61 -27.40 -47.39
N TYR A 421 83.09 -28.43 -48.07
CA TYR A 421 83.64 -28.89 -49.36
C TYR A 421 83.60 -27.81 -50.45
N ASP A 422 82.52 -27.04 -50.56
CA ASP A 422 82.43 -25.92 -51.51
C ASP A 422 83.46 -24.83 -51.18
N THR A 423 83.70 -24.54 -49.91
CA THR A 423 84.76 -23.60 -49.52
C THR A 423 86.15 -24.13 -49.84
N ASP A 424 86.41 -25.43 -49.67
CA ASP A 424 87.70 -26.04 -49.99
C ASP A 424 87.90 -26.21 -51.51
N MET A 425 86.85 -26.51 -52.27
CA MET A 425 86.88 -26.49 -53.73
C MET A 425 87.18 -25.08 -54.26
N ARG A 426 86.54 -24.04 -53.70
CA ARG A 426 86.88 -22.65 -54.05
C ARG A 426 88.35 -22.33 -53.77
N LYS A 427 88.89 -22.75 -52.62
CA LYS A 427 90.32 -22.56 -52.30
C LYS A 427 91.23 -23.30 -53.29
N THR A 428 90.92 -24.55 -53.64
CA THR A 428 91.74 -25.33 -54.60
C THR A 428 91.64 -24.78 -56.02
N GLU A 429 90.47 -24.32 -56.46
CA GLU A 429 90.29 -23.62 -57.73
C GLU A 429 91.05 -22.29 -57.76
N GLU A 430 91.04 -21.51 -56.67
CA GLU A 430 91.85 -20.30 -56.52
C GLU A 430 93.35 -20.62 -56.59
N GLU A 431 93.82 -21.70 -55.94
CA GLU A 431 95.20 -22.17 -56.03
C GLU A 431 95.58 -22.66 -57.43
N GLU A 432 94.70 -23.40 -58.11
CA GLU A 432 94.92 -23.86 -59.48
C GLU A 432 94.90 -22.70 -60.48
N ALA A 433 94.00 -21.73 -60.32
CA ALA A 433 93.97 -20.52 -61.11
C ALA A 433 95.30 -19.77 -60.94
N ARG A 434 95.80 -19.65 -59.70
CA ARG A 434 97.14 -19.11 -59.42
C ARG A 434 98.25 -19.90 -60.12
N ARG A 435 98.24 -21.23 -60.08
CA ARG A 435 99.22 -22.08 -60.79
C ARG A 435 99.13 -21.95 -62.31
N LYS A 436 97.93 -21.93 -62.89
CA LYS A 436 97.70 -21.75 -64.34
C LYS A 436 98.16 -20.37 -64.80
N GLU A 437 97.95 -19.33 -63.97
CA GLU A 437 98.43 -17.99 -64.26
C GLU A 437 99.97 -17.92 -64.21
N GLN A 438 100.61 -18.61 -63.26
CA GLN A 438 102.06 -18.78 -63.22
C GLN A 438 102.59 -19.52 -64.46
N TRP A 439 101.96 -20.64 -64.84
CA TRP A 439 102.32 -21.42 -66.02
C TRP A 439 102.13 -20.64 -67.35
N LYS A 440 101.04 -19.86 -67.48
CA LYS A 440 100.83 -18.99 -68.65
C LYS A 440 101.95 -17.95 -68.77
N LYS A 441 102.34 -17.31 -67.67
CA LYS A 441 103.46 -16.35 -67.64
C LYS A 441 104.76 -17.02 -68.09
N GLU A 442 104.99 -18.28 -67.72
CA GLU A 442 106.18 -19.05 -68.10
C GLU A 442 106.18 -19.50 -69.58
N ILE A 443 105.04 -19.94 -70.13
CA ILE A 443 104.91 -20.24 -71.57
C ILE A 443 105.05 -18.99 -72.43
N GLU A 444 104.45 -17.87 -72.04
CA GLU A 444 104.58 -16.61 -72.78
C GLU A 444 106.03 -16.15 -72.89
N LEU A 445 106.85 -16.39 -71.86
CA LEU A 445 108.30 -16.19 -71.90
C LEU A 445 108.96 -17.11 -72.94
N GLN A 446 108.67 -18.41 -72.94
CA GLN A 446 109.25 -19.38 -73.88
C GLN A 446 108.84 -19.12 -75.35
N VAL A 447 107.61 -18.69 -75.61
CA VAL A 447 107.15 -18.36 -76.97
C VAL A 447 107.83 -17.09 -77.49
N LYS A 448 108.04 -16.09 -76.63
CA LYS A 448 108.83 -14.90 -76.99
C LYS A 448 110.26 -15.28 -77.38
N GLU A 449 110.89 -16.18 -76.63
CA GLU A 449 112.24 -16.69 -76.97
C GLU A 449 112.29 -17.44 -78.30
N LYS A 450 111.30 -18.31 -78.61
CA LYS A 450 111.25 -19.02 -79.90
C LYS A 450 111.04 -18.10 -81.10
N LYS A 451 110.15 -17.10 -80.99
CA LYS A 451 109.89 -16.15 -82.08
C LYS A 451 111.13 -15.33 -82.44
N VAL A 452 111.95 -14.97 -81.45
CA VAL A 452 113.23 -14.30 -81.69
C VAL A 452 114.17 -15.21 -82.50
N LYS A 453 114.30 -16.48 -82.11
CA LYS A 453 115.17 -17.46 -82.81
C LYS A 453 114.71 -17.77 -84.24
N GLU A 454 113.41 -17.89 -84.50
CA GLU A 454 112.88 -18.14 -85.85
C GLU A 454 113.07 -16.95 -86.81
N ALA A 455 112.96 -15.72 -86.31
CA ALA A 455 113.22 -14.51 -87.09
C ALA A 455 114.69 -14.43 -87.53
N GLU A 456 115.62 -14.82 -86.66
CA GLU A 456 117.06 -14.88 -86.97
C GLU A 456 117.39 -15.91 -88.06
N LEU A 457 116.73 -17.08 -88.04
CA LEU A 457 116.96 -18.14 -89.02
C LEU A 457 116.45 -17.81 -90.42
N LYS A 458 115.25 -17.21 -90.54
CA LYS A 458 114.70 -16.81 -91.85
C LYS A 458 115.56 -15.75 -92.55
N ASN A 459 116.18 -14.86 -91.80
CA ASN A 459 117.03 -13.81 -92.35
C ASN A 459 118.35 -14.37 -92.92
N LYS A 460 118.88 -15.46 -92.35
CA LYS A 460 120.07 -16.15 -92.87
C LYS A 460 119.78 -16.90 -94.18
N TYR A 461 118.60 -17.52 -94.31
CA TYR A 461 118.23 -18.31 -95.48
C TYR A 461 118.05 -17.46 -96.75
N LEU A 462 117.46 -16.26 -96.61
CA LEU A 462 117.28 -15.33 -97.73
C LEU A 462 118.63 -14.87 -98.32
N LYS A 463 119.62 -14.60 -97.47
CA LYS A 463 120.95 -14.14 -97.91
C LYS A 463 121.75 -15.20 -98.67
N GLN A 464 121.51 -16.49 -98.41
CA GLN A 464 122.20 -17.58 -99.12
C GLN A 464 121.60 -17.81 -100.52
N ASN A 465 120.29 -17.67 -100.66
CA ASN A 465 119.58 -17.94 -101.92
C ASN A 465 119.90 -16.89 -103.01
N ASP A 466 120.07 -15.62 -102.61
CA ASP A 466 120.48 -14.55 -103.54
C ASP A 466 121.92 -14.78 -104.09
N TYR A 467 122.79 -15.43 -103.31
CA TYR A 467 124.18 -15.71 -103.71
C TYR A 467 124.28 -16.87 -104.71
N GLU A 468 123.43 -17.89 -104.59
CA GLU A 468 123.40 -19.05 -105.50
C GLU A 468 122.83 -18.69 -106.88
N LEU A 469 121.84 -17.79 -106.95
CA LEU A 469 121.21 -17.35 -108.20
C LEU A 469 122.16 -16.53 -109.10
N GLU A 470 123.11 -15.82 -108.50
CA GLU A 470 124.08 -14.99 -109.23
C GLU A 470 125.20 -15.83 -109.87
N MET A 471 125.54 -16.97 -109.25
CA MET A 471 126.57 -17.90 -109.75
C MET A 471 126.07 -18.75 -110.91
N ALA A 472 124.81 -19.21 -110.86
CA ALA A 472 124.21 -20.03 -111.92
C ALA A 472 124.11 -19.30 -113.27
N ARG A 473 123.86 -17.97 -113.27
CA ARG A 473 123.77 -17.17 -114.51
C ARG A 473 125.12 -17.06 -115.25
N LYS A 474 126.23 -17.04 -114.52
CA LYS A 474 127.58 -16.91 -115.12
C LYS A 474 128.08 -18.21 -115.77
N GLU A 475 127.62 -19.37 -115.29
CA GLU A 475 127.97 -20.68 -115.86
C GLU A 475 127.18 -21.00 -117.14
N GLU A 476 125.91 -20.58 -117.23
CA GLU A 476 125.08 -20.80 -118.42
C GLU A 476 125.61 -20.06 -119.66
N GLU A 477 126.15 -18.84 -119.49
CA GLU A 477 126.76 -18.07 -120.58
C GLU A 477 128.09 -18.66 -121.08
N ARG A 478 128.77 -19.46 -120.25
CA ARG A 478 130.05 -20.11 -120.58
C ARG A 478 129.84 -21.36 -121.44
N LEU A 479 128.84 -22.17 -121.08
CA LEU A 479 128.50 -23.42 -121.79
C LEU A 479 127.92 -23.19 -123.19
N ARG A 480 127.17 -22.09 -123.41
CA ARG A 480 126.63 -21.77 -124.75
C ARG A 480 127.70 -21.41 -125.78
N ARG A 481 128.86 -20.89 -125.35
CA ARG A 481 129.96 -20.54 -126.26
C ARG A 481 130.76 -21.78 -126.70
N GLU A 482 130.96 -22.76 -125.81
CA GLU A 482 131.68 -24.00 -126.12
C GLU A 482 130.90 -24.94 -127.06
N ILE A 483 129.56 -24.93 -126.99
CA ILE A 483 128.71 -25.79 -127.84
C ILE A 483 128.71 -25.34 -129.32
N VAL A 484 128.89 -24.04 -129.60
CA VAL A 484 128.94 -23.51 -130.98
C VAL A 484 130.29 -23.81 -131.65
N ASP A 485 131.38 -23.91 -130.90
CA ASP A 485 132.72 -24.22 -131.44
C ASP A 485 132.95 -25.72 -131.68
N LEU A 486 132.29 -26.61 -130.93
CA LEU A 486 132.42 -28.06 -131.08
C LEU A 486 131.62 -28.65 -132.27
N GLN A 487 130.62 -27.94 -132.81
CA GLN A 487 129.78 -28.44 -133.92
C GLN A 487 130.38 -28.24 -135.33
N ARG A 488 131.56 -27.60 -135.48
CA ARG A 488 132.22 -27.36 -136.79
C ARG A 488 133.35 -28.32 -137.17
N ARG A 489 133.75 -29.27 -136.31
CA ARG A 489 134.87 -30.19 -136.61
C ARG A 489 134.52 -31.65 -136.28
N GLN A 490 134.46 -32.44 -137.35
CA GLN A 490 134.63 -33.91 -137.37
C GLN A 490 133.39 -34.75 -137.02
N GLY A 491 132.72 -35.25 -138.06
CA GLY A 491 132.15 -36.61 -138.00
C GLY A 491 133.22 -37.64 -138.39
N PRO A 492 132.87 -38.92 -138.62
CA PRO A 492 131.61 -39.64 -138.33
C PRO A 492 131.87 -40.80 -137.33
N VAL A 493 130.84 -41.60 -137.00
CA VAL A 493 130.84 -43.08 -137.08
C VAL A 493 129.72 -43.69 -136.23
N ARG A 494 129.13 -44.73 -136.82
CA ARG A 494 128.00 -45.57 -136.43
C ARG A 494 128.32 -46.48 -135.24
N HIS A 495 127.32 -46.91 -134.47
CA HIS A 495 126.77 -48.29 -134.51
C HIS A 495 125.61 -48.53 -133.53
N ALA A 496 124.98 -49.68 -133.72
CA ALA A 496 123.68 -50.12 -133.23
C ALA A 496 123.68 -50.75 -131.80
N ARG A 497 122.44 -51.03 -131.36
CA ARG A 497 121.93 -52.02 -130.38
C ARG A 497 121.66 -51.59 -128.91
N SER A 498 120.35 -51.57 -128.62
CA SER A 498 119.61 -52.35 -127.59
C SER A 498 119.51 -51.86 -126.14
N ARG A 499 118.27 -52.05 -125.59
CA ARG A 499 117.90 -52.45 -124.20
C ARG A 499 118.24 -51.42 -123.09
N ILE A 500 117.58 -51.30 -121.93
CA ILE A 500 116.56 -52.06 -121.17
C ILE A 500 116.12 -51.16 -119.98
N LEU A 501 114.99 -51.52 -119.34
CA LEU A 501 114.50 -51.37 -117.93
C LEU A 501 115.07 -50.31 -116.94
N PHE A 502 114.19 -50.02 -115.96
CA PHE A 502 114.40 -49.51 -114.59
C PHE A 502 114.69 -48.02 -114.40
#